data_AF-A0A7S1FQA8-F1
#
_entry.id   AF-A0A7S1FQA8-F1
#
_cell.length_a   1.000
_cell.length_b   1.000
_cell.length_c   1.000
_cell.angle_alpha   90.00
_cell.angle_beta   90.00
_cell.angle_gamma   90.00
#
_symmetry.space_group_name_H-M   'P 1'
#
loop_
_entity.id
_entity.type
_entity.pdbx_description
1 polymer ?
#
loop_
_entity_poly.entity_id
_entity_poly.type
_entity_poly.pdbx_seq_one_letter_code
_entity_poly.pdbx_strand_id
1 'polypeptide(L)'
;NKLILSSPFPTYVTIMMKSTEFVFIFLCLFKITTGSQYQNVFGNELQSCSQSNSNMALTGYTRSGSCVDYNDDAGSHHICIDISSTDQNFCTVTGQSDWCSSSMPCDNGDNSSSYNDDDGNLCPLVNWCVCQWAFASYIQSAGGCDYIQNIECEAINIQSMPAYAAL
;
A
#
# COMPACT_ATOMS: atom_id res chain seq x y z
N ASN A 1 -28.63 -86.23 39.99
CA ASN A 1 -29.08 -85.47 38.82
C ASN A 1 -28.91 -83.98 39.14
N LYS A 2 -28.25 -83.23 38.24
CA LYS A 2 -27.75 -81.83 38.35
C LYS A 2 -26.50 -81.57 39.20
N LEU A 3 -25.53 -80.73 38.83
CA LEU A 3 -25.02 -80.12 37.57
C LEU A 3 -23.77 -79.29 37.99
N ILE A 4 -22.64 -79.45 37.28
CA ILE A 4 -21.76 -78.38 36.69
C ILE A 4 -20.85 -77.56 37.64
N LEU A 5 -19.50 -77.78 37.61
CA LEU A 5 -18.42 -77.17 36.76
C LEU A 5 -17.95 -75.82 37.35
N SER A 6 -16.69 -75.35 37.29
CA SER A 6 -15.48 -75.69 36.54
C SER A 6 -14.29 -74.83 37.02
N SER A 7 -13.10 -75.45 37.03
CA SER A 7 -11.72 -74.97 36.73
C SER A 7 -11.15 -73.62 37.22
N PRO A 8 -9.88 -73.62 37.69
CA PRO A 8 -9.03 -72.43 37.77
C PRO A 8 -7.73 -72.47 36.91
N PHE A 9 -7.10 -71.29 36.83
CA PHE A 9 -5.69 -70.93 36.48
C PHE A 9 -5.34 -70.56 35.02
N PRO A 10 -4.25 -69.78 34.76
CA PRO A 10 -3.45 -68.89 35.62
C PRO A 10 -3.11 -67.48 35.03
N THR A 11 -2.47 -66.67 35.87
CA THR A 11 -1.85 -65.33 35.74
C THR A 11 -0.88 -65.09 34.58
N TYR A 12 -0.99 -63.91 33.93
CA TYR A 12 0.02 -62.82 33.78
C TYR A 12 -0.34 -61.96 32.54
N VAL A 13 -0.27 -60.64 32.66
CA VAL A 13 0.39 -59.67 31.74
C VAL A 13 0.01 -58.27 32.22
N THR A 14 1.01 -57.55 32.74
CA THR A 14 0.97 -56.12 32.98
C THR A 14 1.03 -55.40 31.63
N ILE A 15 -0.02 -54.67 31.24
CA ILE A 15 0.00 -53.77 30.09
C ILE A 15 0.19 -52.35 30.61
N MET A 16 1.37 -51.78 30.42
CA MET A 16 1.59 -50.34 30.51
C MET A 16 1.04 -49.69 29.24
N MET A 17 -0.09 -48.97 29.34
CA MET A 17 -0.58 -48.12 28.26
C MET A 17 0.23 -46.82 28.21
N LYS A 18 1.29 -46.78 27.38
CA LYS A 18 1.87 -45.54 26.88
C LYS A 18 1.03 -45.06 25.70
N SER A 19 0.12 -44.13 25.92
CA SER A 19 -0.50 -43.33 24.86
C SER A 19 -1.41 -42.29 25.50
N THR A 20 -0.86 -41.14 25.81
CA THR A 20 -1.65 -39.92 25.95
C THR A 20 -1.04 -38.93 24.97
N GLU A 21 -1.56 -39.04 23.75
CA GLU A 21 -1.42 -38.07 22.68
C GLU A 21 -1.82 -36.71 23.25
N PHE A 22 -0.85 -35.91 23.68
CA PHE A 22 -1.05 -34.48 23.89
C PHE A 22 -1.28 -33.89 22.51
N VAL A 23 -2.55 -33.74 22.16
CA VAL A 23 -2.99 -32.88 21.06
C VAL A 23 -2.52 -31.48 21.43
N PHE A 24 -1.30 -31.12 21.00
CA PHE A 24 -0.83 -29.74 20.97
C PHE A 24 -1.74 -29.02 19.99
N ILE A 25 -2.82 -28.45 20.51
CA ILE A 25 -3.57 -27.41 19.83
C ILE A 25 -2.59 -26.25 19.70
N PHE A 26 -1.79 -26.26 18.62
CA PHE A 26 -1.16 -25.07 18.09
C PHE A 26 -2.31 -24.16 17.66
N LEU A 27 -2.83 -23.39 18.61
CA LEU A 27 -3.49 -22.12 18.33
C LEU A 27 -2.42 -21.27 17.65
N CYS A 28 -2.26 -21.45 16.34
CA CYS A 28 -1.67 -20.43 15.49
C CYS A 28 -2.54 -19.19 15.70
N LEU A 29 -2.04 -18.31 16.58
CA LEU A 29 -2.45 -16.92 16.67
C LEU A 29 -2.15 -16.30 15.30
N PHE A 30 -3.01 -16.56 14.31
CA PHE A 30 -3.07 -15.75 13.12
C PHE A 30 -3.40 -14.35 13.62
N LYS A 31 -2.36 -13.51 13.72
CA LYS A 31 -2.55 -12.08 13.80
C LYS A 31 -3.25 -11.70 12.51
N ILE A 32 -4.57 -11.59 12.56
CA ILE A 32 -5.32 -10.93 11.51
C ILE A 32 -4.87 -9.47 11.60
N THR A 33 -3.89 -9.11 10.76
CA THR A 33 -3.54 -7.70 10.60
C THR A 33 -4.69 -7.07 9.83
N THR A 34 -5.66 -6.53 10.55
CA THR A 34 -6.72 -5.71 9.95
C THR A 34 -6.19 -4.30 9.77
N GLY A 35 -5.12 -4.15 8.99
CA GLY A 35 -4.82 -2.87 8.35
C GLY A 35 -5.48 -2.93 6.98
N SER A 36 -6.25 -1.90 6.61
CA SER A 36 -6.61 -1.73 5.19
C SER A 36 -5.30 -1.49 4.45
N GLN A 37 -4.76 -2.54 3.82
CA GLN A 37 -3.57 -2.44 3.01
C GLN A 37 -4.04 -1.92 1.65
N TYR A 38 -3.71 -0.67 1.35
CA TYR A 38 -3.98 -0.11 0.03
C TYR A 38 -3.27 -0.95 -1.02
N GLN A 39 -3.91 -1.11 -2.18
CA GLN A 39 -3.36 -1.88 -3.28
C GLN A 39 -2.99 -0.97 -4.45
N ASN A 40 -1.97 -1.37 -5.19
CA ASN A 40 -1.65 -0.74 -6.47
C ASN A 40 -2.49 -1.31 -7.62
N VAL A 41 -2.36 -0.75 -8.81
CA VAL A 41 -3.11 -1.18 -10.01
C VAL A 41 -2.85 -2.63 -10.44
N PHE A 42 -1.82 -3.29 -9.90
CA PHE A 42 -1.56 -4.72 -10.11
C PHE A 42 -2.22 -5.62 -9.05
N GLY A 43 -2.89 -5.04 -8.05
CA GLY A 43 -3.47 -5.77 -6.91
C GLY A 43 -2.46 -6.13 -5.81
N ASN A 44 -1.21 -5.69 -5.94
CA ASN A 44 -0.18 -5.85 -4.90
C ASN A 44 -0.27 -4.72 -3.87
N GLU A 45 0.50 -4.79 -2.79
CA GLU A 45 0.64 -3.70 -1.83
C GLU A 45 1.06 -2.38 -2.50
N LEU A 46 0.35 -1.29 -2.16
CA LEU A 46 0.66 0.05 -2.64
C LEU A 46 2.05 0.50 -2.14
N GLN A 47 2.94 0.82 -3.07
CA GLN A 47 4.27 1.33 -2.75
C GLN A 47 4.23 2.84 -2.46
N SER A 48 5.29 3.34 -1.81
CA SER A 48 5.47 4.78 -1.61
C SER A 48 5.70 5.48 -2.95
N CYS A 49 5.08 6.65 -3.11
CA CYS A 49 5.31 7.50 -4.28
C CYS A 49 6.56 8.36 -4.07
N SER A 50 6.68 9.05 -2.92
CA SER A 50 7.95 9.66 -2.49
C SER A 50 8.76 8.66 -1.68
N GLN A 51 10.05 8.52 -1.97
CA GLN A 51 10.93 7.66 -1.19
C GLN A 51 11.50 8.42 0.01
N SER A 52 11.36 7.87 1.21
CA SER A 52 11.91 8.51 2.41
C SER A 52 13.45 8.59 2.37
N ASN A 53 14.00 9.71 2.82
CA ASN A 53 15.43 10.02 2.86
C ASN A 53 16.13 9.98 1.48
N SER A 54 15.38 10.22 0.41
CA SER A 54 15.87 10.20 -0.98
C SER A 54 15.97 11.57 -1.64
N ASN A 55 15.91 12.66 -0.86
CA ASN A 55 15.84 14.03 -1.36
C ASN A 55 14.58 14.27 -2.24
N MET A 56 13.44 13.69 -1.86
CA MET A 56 12.14 13.91 -2.48
C MET A 56 11.19 14.63 -1.52
N ALA A 57 10.35 15.50 -2.03
CA ALA A 57 9.28 16.11 -1.25
C ALA A 57 8.24 15.06 -0.80
N LEU A 58 7.70 15.23 0.41
CA LEU A 58 6.65 14.39 0.99
C LEU A 58 5.32 14.59 0.26
N THR A 59 4.87 13.54 -0.43
CA THR A 59 3.66 13.56 -1.26
C THR A 59 2.44 12.92 -0.58
N GLY A 60 1.32 12.84 -1.30
CA GLY A 60 0.06 12.22 -0.88
C GLY A 60 -0.88 13.22 -0.18
N TYR A 61 -2.19 13.03 -0.34
CA TYR A 61 -3.21 13.90 0.27
C TYR A 61 -3.05 14.00 1.79
N THR A 62 -2.80 12.86 2.44
CA THR A 62 -2.56 12.75 3.89
C THR A 62 -1.12 13.03 4.30
N ARG A 63 -0.23 13.35 3.34
CA ARG A 63 1.22 13.51 3.55
C ARG A 63 1.88 12.28 4.19
N SER A 64 1.54 11.10 3.68
CA SER A 64 2.14 9.82 4.09
C SER A 64 3.15 9.25 3.11
N GLY A 65 3.51 10.02 2.06
CA GLY A 65 4.39 9.57 0.98
C GLY A 65 3.73 8.67 -0.07
N SER A 66 2.49 8.23 0.15
CA SER A 66 1.75 7.32 -0.74
C SER A 66 0.46 7.93 -1.26
N CYS A 67 0.03 7.49 -2.44
CA CYS A 67 -1.21 7.90 -3.09
C CYS A 67 -2.42 7.11 -2.54
N VAL A 68 -2.67 7.21 -1.23
CA VAL A 68 -3.73 6.45 -0.56
C VAL A 68 -5.12 6.94 -0.94
N ASP A 69 -6.11 6.05 -0.85
CA ASP A 69 -7.52 6.42 -1.00
C ASP A 69 -8.06 6.92 0.34
N TYR A 70 -8.65 8.11 0.35
CA TYR A 70 -9.13 8.75 1.56
C TYR A 70 -10.46 9.46 1.28
N ASN A 71 -11.47 9.23 2.14
CA ASN A 71 -12.86 9.63 1.89
C ASN A 71 -13.09 11.14 1.65
N ASP A 72 -12.18 12.01 2.09
CA ASP A 72 -12.29 13.46 1.92
C ASP A 72 -11.35 14.02 0.82
N ASP A 73 -10.65 13.14 0.10
CA ASP A 73 -9.84 13.55 -1.04
C ASP A 73 -10.71 13.71 -2.29
N ALA A 74 -11.32 14.89 -2.44
CA ALA A 74 -12.14 15.23 -3.60
C ALA A 74 -11.39 15.13 -4.95
N GLY A 75 -10.07 15.27 -4.93
CA GLY A 75 -9.23 15.12 -6.11
C GLY A 75 -8.87 13.67 -6.41
N SER A 76 -9.03 12.77 -5.43
CA SER A 76 -8.60 11.37 -5.50
C SER A 76 -7.17 11.30 -6.05
N HIS A 77 -6.21 11.77 -5.26
CA HIS A 77 -4.79 11.88 -5.58
C HIS A 77 -4.14 10.49 -5.65
N HIS A 78 -4.65 9.64 -6.53
CA HIS A 78 -4.35 8.24 -6.68
C HIS A 78 -3.20 7.95 -7.66
N ILE A 79 -2.81 8.94 -8.47
CA ILE A 79 -1.84 8.75 -9.55
C ILE A 79 -0.48 9.27 -9.11
N CYS A 80 0.52 8.39 -9.05
CA CYS A 80 1.92 8.77 -8.85
C CYS A 80 2.60 9.03 -10.20
N ILE A 81 3.09 10.25 -10.40
CA ILE A 81 3.87 10.64 -11.59
C ILE A 81 5.27 11.10 -11.18
N ASP A 82 6.26 10.84 -12.04
CA ASP A 82 7.59 11.44 -11.94
C ASP A 82 7.59 12.80 -12.65
N ILE A 83 7.45 13.86 -11.85
CA ILE A 83 7.45 15.25 -12.31
C ILE A 83 8.75 15.62 -13.03
N SER A 84 9.86 14.95 -12.72
CA SER A 84 11.18 15.25 -13.30
C SER A 84 11.43 14.60 -14.67
N SER A 85 10.56 13.71 -15.13
CA SER A 85 10.82 12.84 -16.29
C SER A 85 10.72 13.48 -17.68
N THR A 86 10.13 14.67 -17.84
CA THR A 86 9.96 15.33 -19.15
C THR A 86 9.87 16.86 -19.03
N ASP A 87 10.18 17.55 -20.12
CA ASP A 87 10.14 19.01 -20.26
C ASP A 87 8.71 19.56 -20.34
N GLN A 88 7.72 18.77 -20.80
CA GLN A 88 6.29 19.15 -20.75
C GLN A 88 5.68 18.69 -19.43
N ASN A 89 5.80 19.52 -18.40
CA ASN A 89 5.32 19.15 -17.07
C ASN A 89 3.78 19.23 -16.95
N PHE A 90 3.23 18.40 -16.05
CA PHE A 90 1.80 18.31 -15.72
C PHE A 90 1.14 19.68 -15.51
N CYS A 91 1.78 20.58 -14.76
CA CYS A 91 1.24 21.89 -14.45
C CYS A 91 0.98 22.73 -15.70
N THR A 92 1.94 22.75 -16.64
CA THR A 92 1.83 23.51 -17.89
C THR A 92 0.70 22.97 -18.76
N VAL A 93 0.64 21.65 -18.94
CA VAL A 93 -0.35 21.04 -19.84
C VAL A 93 -1.77 21.11 -19.27
N THR A 94 -1.91 21.07 -17.94
CA THR A 94 -3.21 21.21 -17.27
C THR A 94 -3.62 22.66 -16.98
N GLY A 95 -2.74 23.64 -17.26
CA GLY A 95 -3.01 25.07 -17.02
C GLY A 95 -3.04 25.47 -15.55
N GLN A 96 -2.43 24.68 -14.67
CA GLN A 96 -2.32 25.00 -13.25
C GLN A 96 -1.17 25.99 -12.99
N SER A 97 -1.16 26.62 -11.81
CA SER A 97 0.03 27.37 -11.36
C SER A 97 1.24 26.45 -11.31
N ASP A 98 2.44 26.96 -11.58
CA ASP A 98 3.67 26.16 -11.63
C ASP A 98 4.19 25.76 -10.23
N TRP A 99 3.44 24.90 -9.54
CA TRP A 99 3.90 24.24 -8.33
C TRP A 99 4.81 23.05 -8.65
N CYS A 100 4.81 22.55 -9.88
CA CYS A 100 5.67 21.45 -10.34
C CYS A 100 7.15 21.80 -10.21
N SER A 101 7.52 23.07 -10.38
CA SER A 101 8.89 23.57 -10.22
C SER A 101 9.24 24.01 -8.78
N SER A 102 8.35 23.83 -7.82
CA SER A 102 8.56 24.24 -6.42
C SER A 102 9.35 23.19 -5.63
N SER A 103 9.77 23.58 -4.41
CA SER A 103 10.29 22.65 -3.42
C SER A 103 9.35 22.61 -2.22
N MET A 104 9.24 21.45 -1.58
CA MET A 104 8.34 21.21 -0.44
C MET A 104 9.07 20.42 0.65
N PRO A 105 8.52 20.31 1.88
CA PRO A 105 9.14 19.54 2.95
C PRO A 105 9.55 18.13 2.51
N CYS A 106 10.78 17.74 2.84
CA CYS A 106 11.32 16.45 2.48
C CYS A 106 10.56 15.29 3.13
N ASP A 107 10.46 14.17 2.41
CA ASP A 107 10.03 12.89 2.98
C ASP A 107 11.17 12.29 3.83
N ASN A 108 11.05 12.43 5.15
CA ASN A 108 12.01 11.87 6.10
C ASN A 108 11.56 10.50 6.64
N GLY A 109 10.40 9.99 6.22
CA GLY A 109 9.84 8.70 6.67
C GLY A 109 9.18 8.72 8.04
N ASP A 110 9.00 9.88 8.66
CA ASP A 110 8.28 10.06 9.92
C ASP A 110 6.81 10.47 9.72
N ASN A 111 6.36 10.60 8.46
CA ASN A 111 5.05 11.14 8.07
C ASN A 111 4.73 12.47 8.77
N SER A 112 5.77 13.23 9.14
CA SER A 112 5.65 14.52 9.78
C SER A 112 5.48 15.57 8.70
N SER A 113 4.27 16.10 8.58
CA SER A 113 4.01 17.31 7.79
C SER A 113 4.42 18.59 8.52
N SER A 114 5.29 18.50 9.54
CA SER A 114 5.67 19.64 10.38
C SER A 114 6.17 20.78 9.51
N TYR A 115 5.29 21.77 9.33
CA TYR A 115 5.46 22.96 8.52
C TYR A 115 6.35 23.93 9.30
N ASN A 116 7.60 23.54 9.52
CA ASN A 116 8.63 24.39 10.09
C ASN A 116 9.60 24.73 8.95
N ASP A 117 9.28 25.81 8.23
CA ASP A 117 10.15 26.42 7.21
C ASP A 117 11.51 26.90 7.79
N ASP A 118 11.66 26.88 9.12
CA ASP A 118 12.84 27.39 9.83
C ASP A 118 14.07 26.47 9.77
N ASP A 119 13.93 25.18 9.40
CA ASP A 119 15.07 24.23 9.33
C ASP A 119 15.58 23.95 7.90
N GLY A 120 15.04 24.61 6.87
CA GLY A 120 15.69 24.72 5.55
C GLY A 120 15.79 23.46 4.67
N ASN A 121 15.21 22.31 5.07
CA ASN A 121 15.22 21.10 4.25
C ASN A 121 13.97 21.01 3.35
N LEU A 122 13.95 21.83 2.30
CA LEU A 122 13.03 21.67 1.19
C LEU A 122 13.66 20.73 0.14
N CYS A 123 12.86 19.76 -0.31
CA CYS A 123 13.24 18.83 -1.35
C CYS A 123 12.51 19.14 -2.66
N PRO A 124 13.11 18.81 -3.82
CA PRO A 124 12.43 18.93 -5.10
C PRO A 124 11.22 18.00 -5.18
N LEU A 125 10.23 18.42 -5.97
CA LEU A 125 9.14 17.55 -6.41
C LEU A 125 9.67 16.61 -7.50
N VAL A 126 9.94 15.37 -7.12
CA VAL A 126 10.32 14.29 -8.06
C VAL A 126 9.07 13.46 -8.34
N ASN A 127 8.66 12.61 -7.40
CA ASN A 127 7.42 11.84 -7.52
C ASN A 127 6.28 12.51 -6.75
N TRP A 128 5.12 12.63 -7.38
CA TRP A 128 3.97 13.30 -6.77
C TRP A 128 2.63 12.62 -7.05
N CYS A 129 1.76 12.64 -6.04
CA CYS A 129 0.41 12.12 -6.12
C CYS A 129 -0.50 13.21 -6.67
N VAL A 130 -1.00 13.04 -7.89
CA VAL A 130 -1.86 14.01 -8.57
C VAL A 130 -3.31 13.53 -8.64
N CYS A 131 -4.22 14.50 -8.69
CA CYS A 131 -5.65 14.28 -8.91
C CYS A 131 -5.88 13.43 -10.17
N GLN A 132 -6.66 12.35 -10.04
CA GLN A 132 -6.89 11.42 -11.14
C GLN A 132 -7.63 12.07 -12.33
N TRP A 133 -8.50 13.05 -12.08
CA TRP A 133 -9.22 13.76 -13.16
C TRP A 133 -8.33 14.76 -13.90
N ALA A 134 -7.44 15.43 -13.17
CA ALA A 134 -6.43 16.29 -13.77
C ALA A 134 -5.44 15.45 -14.58
N PHE A 135 -5.09 14.24 -14.13
CA PHE A 135 -4.28 13.30 -14.89
C PHE A 135 -4.96 12.79 -16.17
N ALA A 136 -6.25 12.44 -16.10
CA ALA A 136 -7.00 12.09 -17.31
C ALA A 136 -7.02 13.23 -18.35
N SER A 137 -7.20 14.47 -17.87
CA SER A 137 -7.14 15.67 -18.71
C SER A 137 -5.73 15.92 -19.26
N TYR A 138 -4.69 15.63 -18.47
CA TYR A 138 -3.29 15.74 -18.87
C TYR A 138 -2.99 14.83 -20.07
N ILE A 139 -3.37 13.54 -20.01
CA ILE A 139 -3.18 12.60 -21.13
C ILE A 139 -3.80 13.14 -22.42
N GLN A 140 -5.05 13.63 -22.33
CA GLN A 140 -5.77 14.13 -23.50
C GLN A 140 -5.11 15.39 -24.07
N SER A 141 -4.76 16.35 -23.22
CA SER A 141 -4.15 17.61 -23.62
C SER A 141 -2.71 17.47 -24.12
N ALA A 142 -1.96 16.49 -23.60
CA ALA A 142 -0.61 16.17 -24.06
C ALA A 142 -0.61 15.47 -25.45
N GLY A 143 -1.76 14.94 -25.90
CA GLY A 143 -1.87 14.21 -27.16
C GLY A 143 -1.62 12.72 -27.05
N GLY A 144 -1.71 12.15 -25.84
CA GLY A 144 -1.58 10.71 -25.57
C GLY A 144 -0.45 10.37 -24.60
N CYS A 145 -0.32 9.07 -24.29
CA CYS A 145 0.59 8.55 -23.28
C CYS A 145 2.08 8.73 -23.62
N ASP A 146 2.42 8.94 -24.89
CA ASP A 146 3.81 9.14 -25.32
C ASP A 146 4.36 10.53 -24.96
N TYR A 147 3.48 11.44 -24.51
CA TYR A 147 3.78 12.85 -24.26
C TYR A 147 3.57 13.27 -22.80
N ILE A 148 3.35 12.31 -21.89
CA ILE A 148 3.17 12.58 -20.47
C ILE A 148 4.44 12.23 -19.67
N GLN A 149 4.47 12.70 -18.43
CA GLN A 149 5.44 12.28 -17.42
C GLN A 149 5.30 10.78 -17.13
N ASN A 150 6.43 10.14 -16.81
CA ASN A 150 6.46 8.74 -16.39
C ASN A 150 5.52 8.52 -15.21
N ILE A 151 4.93 7.33 -15.18
CA ILE A 151 4.01 6.90 -14.13
C ILE A 151 4.66 5.78 -13.30
N GLU A 152 4.48 5.84 -11.99
CA GLU A 152 4.99 4.84 -11.06
C GLU A 152 3.88 3.87 -10.70
N CYS A 153 3.62 2.88 -11.57
CA CYS A 153 2.45 1.99 -11.48
C CYS A 153 2.32 1.29 -10.12
N GLU A 154 3.43 0.94 -9.48
CA GLU A 154 3.44 0.27 -8.17
C GLU A 154 2.98 1.19 -7.03
N ALA A 155 2.98 2.50 -7.25
CA ALA A 155 2.53 3.56 -6.35
C ALA A 155 1.20 4.22 -6.79
N ILE A 156 0.55 3.72 -7.85
CA ILE A 156 -0.80 4.17 -8.25
C ILE A 156 -1.84 3.35 -7.52
N ASN A 157 -2.80 4.01 -6.85
CA ASN A 157 -3.88 3.35 -6.15
C ASN A 157 -4.82 2.61 -7.10
N ILE A 158 -5.22 1.38 -6.74
CA ILE A 158 -6.18 0.59 -7.51
C ILE A 158 -7.55 1.27 -7.66
N GLN A 159 -7.92 2.17 -6.75
CA GLN A 159 -9.18 2.92 -6.82
C GLN A 159 -9.23 3.91 -8.00
N SER A 160 -8.11 4.15 -8.69
CA SER A 160 -8.10 4.87 -9.98
C SER A 160 -8.71 4.06 -11.13
N MET A 161 -8.67 2.72 -11.07
CA MET A 161 -9.14 1.88 -12.18
C MET A 161 -10.66 1.97 -12.41
N PRO A 162 -11.52 1.89 -11.38
CA PRO A 162 -12.97 2.09 -11.57
C PRO A 162 -13.31 3.44 -12.19
N ALA A 163 -12.56 4.49 -11.84
CA ALA A 163 -12.76 5.83 -12.36
C ALA A 163 -12.49 5.91 -13.87
N TYR A 164 -11.44 5.25 -14.37
CA TYR A 164 -11.11 5.25 -15.80
C TYR A 164 -11.87 4.22 -16.61
N ALA A 165 -12.33 3.12 -15.99
CA ALA A 165 -13.18 2.14 -16.66
C ALA A 165 -14.60 2.65 -16.95
N ALA A 166 -15.01 3.74 -16.30
CA ALA A 166 -16.32 4.36 -16.46
C ALA A 166 -16.36 5.49 -17.52
N LEU A 167 -15.21 5.85 -18.11
CA LEU A 167 -15.07 6.86 -19.17
C LEU A 167 -15.28 6.25 -20.56
#